data_AF-A0A2Z2MAU9-F1
#
_entry.id   AF-A0A2Z2MAU9-F1
#
_cell.length_a   1.000
_cell.length_b   1.000
_cell.length_c   1.000
_cell.angle_alpha   90.00
_cell.angle_beta   90.00
_cell.angle_gamma   90.00
#
_symmetry.space_group_name_H-M   'P 1'
#
loop_
_entity.id
_entity.type
_entity.pdbx_description
1 polymer ?
#
loop_
_entity_poly.entity_id
_entity_poly.type
_entity_poly.pdbx_seq_one_letter_code
_entity_poly.pdbx_strand_id
1 'polypeptide(L)'
;MGKLEKVLELIKEGTTREDEIAEKLGIEQEEVAGMIKILESLGYVERIEYGSKACETCPLKKICGGSCLRPTGVEAFKLTDKAFSLKK
;
A
#
# COMPACT_ATOMS: atom_id res chain seq x y z
N MET A 1 -19.97 -1.07 -5.79
CA MET A 1 -18.53 -1.09 -5.45
C MET A 1 -18.09 -2.53 -5.31
N GLY A 2 -17.30 -3.01 -6.26
CA GLY A 2 -16.64 -4.32 -6.23
C GLY A 2 -15.52 -4.36 -5.19
N LYS A 3 -15.05 -5.59 -4.88
CA LYS A 3 -13.99 -5.81 -3.89
C LYS A 3 -12.66 -5.13 -4.27
N LEU A 4 -12.29 -5.14 -5.55
CA LEU A 4 -11.09 -4.47 -6.09
C LEU A 4 -11.07 -2.96 -5.81
N GLU A 5 -12.20 -2.28 -5.99
CA GLU A 5 -12.33 -0.85 -5.70
C GLU A 5 -12.12 -0.59 -4.20
N LYS A 6 -12.70 -1.42 -3.33
CA LYS A 6 -12.53 -1.29 -1.88
C LYS A 6 -11.08 -1.49 -1.44
N VAL A 7 -10.37 -2.47 -2.03
CA VAL A 7 -8.93 -2.65 -1.78
C VAL A 7 -8.15 -1.40 -2.15
N LEU A 8 -8.42 -0.83 -3.33
CA LEU A 8 -7.73 0.40 -3.77
C LEU A 8 -8.02 1.59 -2.84
N GLU A 9 -9.26 1.75 -2.38
CA GLU A 9 -9.63 2.80 -1.43
C GLU A 9 -8.92 2.62 -0.07
N LEU A 10 -8.83 1.40 0.46
CA LEU A 10 -8.07 1.13 1.68
C LEU A 10 -6.58 1.48 1.53
N ILE A 11 -5.99 1.18 0.37
CA ILE A 11 -4.60 1.57 0.07
C ILE A 11 -4.47 3.11 0.01
N LYS A 12 -5.45 3.82 -0.57
CA LYS A 12 -5.50 5.31 -0.55
C LYS A 12 -5.62 5.89 0.85
N GLU A 13 -6.32 5.21 1.75
CA GLU A 13 -6.46 5.60 3.15
C GLU A 13 -5.20 5.26 4.00
N GLY A 14 -4.21 4.59 3.41
CA GLY A 14 -2.93 4.27 4.05
C GLY A 14 -2.82 2.84 4.59
N THR A 15 -3.88 2.02 4.44
CA THR A 15 -3.83 0.58 4.75
C THR A 15 -3.13 -0.15 3.61
N THR A 16 -1.82 -0.27 3.74
CA THR A 16 -0.96 -0.90 2.72
C THR A 16 -0.45 -2.31 3.09
N ARG A 17 -0.95 -2.97 4.15
CA ARG A 17 -0.61 -4.38 4.44
C ARG A 17 -1.72 -5.32 3.99
N GLU A 18 -1.36 -6.43 3.36
CA GLU A 18 -2.34 -7.40 2.84
C GLU A 18 -3.20 -8.03 3.95
N ASP A 19 -2.61 -8.32 5.12
CA ASP A 19 -3.31 -8.87 6.30
C ASP A 19 -4.32 -7.88 6.90
N GLU A 20 -3.95 -6.61 7.03
CA GLU A 20 -4.85 -5.55 7.52
C GLU A 20 -6.01 -5.30 6.54
N ILE A 21 -5.75 -5.34 5.23
CA ILE A 21 -6.80 -5.23 4.20
C ILE A 21 -7.74 -6.43 4.29
N ALA A 22 -7.20 -7.64 4.44
CA ALA A 22 -7.97 -8.88 4.55
C ALA A 22 -8.91 -8.85 5.76
N GLU A 23 -8.39 -8.44 6.93
CA GLU A 23 -9.17 -8.27 8.15
C GLU A 23 -10.33 -7.25 7.96
N LYS A 24 -10.03 -6.08 7.38
CA LYS A 24 -11.04 -5.03 7.14
C LYS A 24 -12.12 -5.45 6.13
N LEU A 25 -11.78 -6.30 5.17
CA LEU A 25 -12.70 -6.77 4.14
C LEU A 25 -13.39 -8.10 4.50
N GLY A 26 -12.95 -8.78 5.56
CA GLY A 26 -13.45 -10.08 5.96
C GLY A 26 -13.22 -11.16 4.90
N ILE A 27 -12.07 -11.12 4.22
CA ILE A 27 -11.67 -12.07 3.18
C ILE A 27 -10.29 -12.66 3.47
N GLU A 28 -9.93 -13.71 2.74
CA GLU A 28 -8.62 -14.35 2.86
C GLU A 28 -7.50 -13.44 2.35
N GLN A 29 -6.34 -13.51 3.00
CA GLN A 29 -5.15 -12.73 2.59
C GLN A 29 -4.71 -13.06 1.15
N GLU A 30 -4.85 -14.32 0.72
CA GLU A 30 -4.53 -14.74 -0.65
C GLU A 30 -5.44 -14.07 -1.69
N GLU A 31 -6.71 -13.85 -1.36
CA GLU A 31 -7.65 -13.13 -2.21
C GLU A 31 -7.22 -11.66 -2.36
N VAL A 32 -6.78 -11.02 -1.27
CA VAL A 32 -6.21 -9.66 -1.30
C VAL A 32 -4.96 -9.59 -2.16
N ALA A 33 -4.04 -10.54 -1.99
CA ALA A 33 -2.80 -10.61 -2.78
C ALA A 33 -3.10 -10.73 -4.29
N GLY A 34 -4.11 -11.52 -4.65
CA GLY A 34 -4.60 -11.61 -6.04
C GLY A 34 -5.15 -10.28 -6.56
N MET A 35 -5.95 -9.57 -5.76
CA MET A 35 -6.50 -8.26 -6.13
C MET A 35 -5.41 -7.20 -6.30
N ILE A 36 -4.40 -7.20 -5.45
CA ILE A 36 -3.26 -6.27 -5.53
C ILE A 36 -2.46 -6.51 -6.81
N LYS A 37 -2.20 -7.75 -7.19
CA LYS A 37 -1.53 -8.08 -8.48
C LYS A 37 -2.31 -7.55 -9.69
N ILE A 38 -3.64 -7.60 -9.63
CA ILE A 38 -4.50 -7.02 -10.67
C ILE A 38 -4.34 -5.50 -10.69
N LEU A 39 -4.42 -4.83 -9.53
CA LEU A 39 -4.23 -3.38 -9.42
C LEU A 39 -2.84 -2.93 -9.90
N GLU A 40 -1.81 -3.73 -9.64
CA GLU A 40 -0.44 -3.51 -10.10
C GLU A 40 -0.33 -3.66 -11.62
N SER A 41 -0.91 -4.72 -12.18
CA SER A 41 -0.95 -4.95 -13.64
C SER A 41 -1.71 -3.84 -14.38
N LEU A 42 -2.74 -3.28 -13.74
CA LEU A 42 -3.49 -2.14 -14.24
C LEU A 42 -2.74 -0.81 -14.04
N GLY A 43 -1.63 -0.82 -13.30
CA GLY A 43 -0.79 0.35 -13.04
C GLY A 43 -1.41 1.33 -12.04
N TYR A 44 -2.28 0.86 -11.14
CA TYR A 44 -2.84 1.68 -10.04
C TYR A 44 -1.93 1.69 -8.80
N VAL A 45 -1.19 0.62 -8.57
CA VAL A 45 -0.25 0.49 -7.46
C VAL A 45 1.07 -0.07 -7.96
N GLU A 46 2.16 0.24 -7.26
CA GLU A 46 3.50 -0.27 -7.50
C GLU A 46 4.02 -0.87 -6.18
N ARG A 47 4.47 -2.13 -6.20
CA ARG A 47 5.08 -2.75 -5.02
C ARG A 47 6.44 -2.11 -4.77
N ILE A 48 6.63 -1.58 -3.56
CA ILE A 48 7.88 -1.00 -3.10
C ILE A 48 8.38 -1.77 -1.88
N GLU A 49 9.66 -2.13 -1.90
CA GLU A 49 10.35 -2.56 -0.68
C GLU A 49 10.75 -1.30 0.08
N TYR A 50 10.21 -1.12 1.30
CA TYR A 50 10.73 -0.08 2.19
C TYR A 50 12.12 -0.49 2.70
N GLY A 51 13.13 -0.07 1.95
CA GLY A 51 14.52 -0.04 2.37
C GLY A 51 14.83 1.28 3.07
N SER A 52 15.54 1.19 4.19
CA SER A 52 16.01 2.26 5.09
C SER A 52 16.57 3.50 4.38
N LYS A 53 17.08 3.37 3.15
CA LYS A 53 17.79 4.41 2.38
C LYS A 53 17.00 5.70 2.18
N ALA A 54 15.69 5.62 1.90
CA ALA A 54 14.87 6.83 1.71
C ALA A 54 14.67 7.61 3.03
N CYS A 55 14.53 6.89 4.16
CA CYS A 55 14.49 7.50 5.49
C CYS A 55 15.86 8.03 5.91
N GLU A 56 16.95 7.40 5.46
CA GLU A 56 18.31 7.88 5.72
C GLU A 56 18.58 9.26 5.13
N THR A 57 18.03 9.54 3.94
CA THR A 57 18.15 10.84 3.27
C THR A 57 17.02 11.81 3.61
N CYS A 58 16.02 11.42 4.39
CA CYS A 58 14.87 12.26 4.69
C CYS A 58 15.25 13.42 5.63
N PRO A 59 15.02 14.69 5.25
CA PRO A 59 15.30 15.84 6.11
C PRO A 59 14.57 15.80 7.47
N LEU A 60 13.43 15.11 7.54
CA LEU A 60 12.63 14.93 8.75
C LEU A 60 13.08 13.73 9.61
N LYS A 61 14.15 13.01 9.23
CA LYS A 61 14.67 11.83 9.97
C LYS A 61 14.88 12.10 11.45
N LYS A 62 15.38 13.29 11.81
CA LYS A 62 15.64 13.67 13.22
C LYS A 62 14.37 13.85 14.06
N ILE A 63 13.23 14.14 13.42
CA ILE A 63 11.94 14.37 14.08
C ILE A 63 11.11 13.08 14.08
N CYS A 64 11.06 12.41 12.93
CA CYS A 64 10.31 11.17 12.79
C CYS A 64 11.02 10.00 13.49
N GLY A 65 12.35 10.00 13.60
CA GLY A 65 13.11 8.92 14.24
C GLY A 65 13.01 7.57 13.50
N GLY A 66 12.47 7.56 12.28
CA GLY A 66 12.08 6.33 11.61
C GLY A 66 10.85 5.66 12.24
N SER A 67 10.08 6.32 13.11
CA SER A 67 8.86 5.75 13.70
C SER A 67 7.73 5.49 12.69
N CYS A 68 7.79 6.10 11.51
CA CYS A 68 6.92 5.77 10.37
C CYS A 68 7.29 4.40 9.75
N LEU A 69 8.40 3.78 10.18
CA LEU A 69 8.79 2.44 9.76
C LEU A 69 7.80 1.42 10.34
N ARG A 70 6.99 0.87 9.45
CA ARG A 70 6.75 -0.58 9.49
C ARG A 70 8.11 -1.29 9.48
N PRO A 71 8.26 -2.45 10.13
CA PRO A 71 9.53 -3.16 10.18
C PRO A 71 10.21 -3.18 8.81
N THR A 72 11.50 -2.88 8.77
CA THR A 72 12.31 -2.96 7.54
C THR A 72 12.12 -4.34 6.90
N GLY A 73 11.82 -4.37 5.59
CA GLY A 73 11.53 -5.61 4.85
C GLY A 73 10.04 -5.95 4.70
N VAL A 74 9.12 -5.07 5.12
CA VAL A 74 7.69 -5.22 4.84
C VAL A 74 7.36 -4.64 3.48
N GLU A 75 6.78 -5.47 2.61
CA GLU A 75 6.28 -5.08 1.30
C GLU A 75 5.16 -4.04 1.47
N ALA A 76 5.23 -2.95 0.70
CA ALA A 76 4.21 -1.91 0.71
C ALA A 76 3.87 -1.47 -0.71
N PHE A 77 2.82 -0.67 -0.84
CA PHE A 77 2.29 -0.24 -2.12
C PHE A 77 2.36 1.28 -2.24
N LYS A 78 2.95 1.75 -3.33
CA LYS A 78 2.91 3.15 -3.75
C LYS A 78 1.75 3.33 -4.74
N LEU A 79 0.93 4.36 -4.53
CA LEU A 79 -0.12 4.73 -5.48
C LEU A 79 0.50 5.47 -6.68
N THR A 80 0.04 5.13 -7.87
CA THR A 80 0.40 5.85 -9.10
C THR A 80 -0.60 6.98 -9.38
N ASP A 81 -0.26 7.88 -10.32
CA ASP A 81 -1.18 8.94 -10.76
C ASP A 81 -2.52 8.39 -11.28
N LYS A 82 -2.50 7.17 -11.84
CA LYS A 82 -3.69 6.48 -12.33
C LYS A 82 -4.66 6.12 -11.20
N ALA A 83 -4.17 5.87 -9.98
CA ALA A 83 -5.05 5.61 -8.82
C ALA A 83 -6.01 6.77 -8.53
N PHE A 84 -5.59 7.99 -8.85
CA PHE A 84 -6.35 9.21 -8.60
C PHE A 84 -7.24 9.60 -9.79
N SER A 85 -7.10 8.94 -10.95
CA SER A 85 -7.97 9.17 -12.11
C SER A 85 -9.32 8.45 -11.99
N LEU A 86 -9.45 7.48 -11.09
CA LEU A 86 -10.73 6.91 -10.66
C LEU A 86 -11.45 7.95 -9.79
N LYS A 87 -12.07 8.95 -10.43
CA LYS A 87 -13.08 9.79 -9.79
C LYS A 87 -14.39 9.03 -9.71
N LYS A 88 -15.11 9.23 -8.59
CA LYS A 88 -16.52 8.83 -8.39
C LYS A 88 -17.40 9.26 -9.56
#